data_AF-W4FJB4-F1
#
_entry.id   AF-W4FJB4-F1
#
_cell.length_a   1.000
_cell.length_b   1.000
_cell.length_c   1.000
_cell.angle_alpha   90.00
_cell.angle_beta   90.00
_cell.angle_gamma   90.00
#
_symmetry.space_group_name_H-M   'P 1'
#
loop_
_entity.id
_entity.type
_entity.pdbx_description
1 polymer ?
#
loop_
_entity_poly.entity_id
_entity_poly.type
_entity_poly.pdbx_seq_one_letter_code
_entity_poly.pdbx_strand_id
1 'polypeptide(L)'
;MKALAHKFKVHHDLTLAYCPWRNGTVERMNRDILQVMRVMLRVYQLAEQEWDHLLPVVQANLNQTPAASLASKSPMQLFTALNLATPLDVILVGMNKELRESDWTVKDIPKNLDKLRASLQGMHKEVLDKNAMRAAKATKATEKYEQCNVSEGDYVLWFRVDERYHPKLLVTWTGPYRVKEVGEFSVVLEHLVTRELREAHASRVKLYAEDSFGVTEEILEHVSEQGTMLKVKSIAGHKFVPDVKDFMLEVLWEGFEDIESSWEPLQKLMHECSTVVKNYVEGVKTASEGDALRKAMKRARAKN
;
A
#
# COMPACT_ATOMS: atom_id res chain seq x y z
N MET A 1 -18.22 -20.22 13.37
CA MET A 1 -16.78 -20.50 13.56
C MET A 1 -16.48 -21.61 14.56
N LYS A 2 -16.89 -21.54 15.84
CA LYS A 2 -16.58 -22.60 16.83
C LYS A 2 -17.04 -24.01 16.43
N ALA A 3 -18.25 -24.16 15.87
CA ALA A 3 -18.74 -25.44 15.35
C ALA A 3 -17.91 -26.00 14.18
N LEU A 4 -17.39 -25.11 13.32
CA LEU A 4 -16.53 -25.47 12.20
C LEU A 4 -15.15 -25.92 12.69
N ALA A 5 -14.56 -25.17 13.63
CA ALA A 5 -13.28 -25.49 14.25
C ALA A 5 -13.32 -26.85 14.96
N HIS A 6 -14.41 -27.13 15.69
CA HIS A 6 -14.64 -28.43 16.31
C HIS A 6 -14.73 -29.57 15.27
N LYS A 7 -15.43 -29.35 14.16
CA LYS A 7 -15.56 -30.35 13.08
C LYS A 7 -14.22 -30.67 12.42
N PHE A 8 -13.36 -29.68 12.22
CA PHE A 8 -12.03 -29.85 11.62
C PHE A 8 -10.91 -30.15 12.64
N LYS A 9 -11.24 -30.28 13.94
CA LYS A 9 -10.28 -30.47 15.03
C LYS A 9 -9.20 -29.37 15.08
N VAL A 10 -9.59 -28.13 14.77
CA VAL A 10 -8.71 -26.96 14.81
C VAL A 10 -8.97 -26.17 16.10
N HIS A 11 -7.90 -25.76 16.78
CA HIS A 11 -7.99 -24.84 17.91
C HIS A 11 -8.18 -23.41 17.40
N HIS A 12 -9.16 -22.68 17.94
CA HIS A 12 -9.45 -21.31 17.53
C HIS A 12 -9.06 -20.33 18.63
N ASP A 13 -7.86 -19.77 18.49
CA ASP A 13 -7.31 -18.77 19.39
C ASP A 13 -7.70 -17.36 18.97
N LEU A 14 -8.29 -16.60 19.90
CA LEU A 14 -8.63 -15.20 19.68
C LEU A 14 -7.59 -14.31 20.35
N THR A 15 -7.14 -13.31 19.61
CA THR A 15 -6.30 -12.24 20.15
C THR A 15 -7.16 -11.20 20.87
N LEU A 16 -6.56 -10.50 21.84
CA LEU A 16 -7.23 -9.39 22.51
C LEU A 16 -7.67 -8.33 21.49
N ALA A 17 -8.81 -7.70 21.76
CA ALA A 17 -9.32 -6.63 20.91
C ALA A 17 -8.32 -5.47 20.86
N TYR A 18 -8.19 -4.86 19.67
CA TYR A 18 -7.31 -3.71 19.42
C TYR A 18 -5.81 -3.93 19.68
N CYS A 19 -5.35 -5.19 19.67
CA CYS A 19 -3.93 -5.56 19.77
C CYS A 19 -3.38 -6.14 18.46
N PRO A 20 -3.35 -5.39 17.34
CA PRO A 20 -2.92 -5.90 16.03
C PRO A 20 -1.45 -6.37 16.03
N TRP A 21 -0.62 -5.83 16.93
CA TRP A 21 0.79 -6.25 17.08
C TRP A 21 0.94 -7.73 17.44
N ARG A 22 -0.06 -8.36 18.09
CA ARG A 22 -0.04 -9.80 18.37
C ARG A 22 -0.16 -10.65 17.08
N ASN A 23 -0.80 -10.11 16.05
CA ASN A 23 -0.91 -10.72 14.71
C ASN A 23 0.07 -10.07 13.71
N GLY A 24 1.15 -9.48 14.20
CA GLY A 24 2.05 -8.64 13.40
C GLY A 24 2.60 -9.31 12.14
N THR A 25 2.76 -10.64 12.13
CA THR A 25 3.19 -11.40 10.94
C THR A 25 2.17 -11.29 9.80
N VAL A 26 0.89 -11.47 10.08
CA VAL A 26 -0.18 -11.37 9.08
C VAL A 26 -0.38 -9.92 8.66
N GLU A 27 -0.30 -8.98 9.61
CA GLU A 27 -0.41 -7.56 9.31
C GLU A 27 0.73 -7.06 8.41
N ARG A 28 1.97 -7.54 8.63
CA ARG A 28 3.09 -7.23 7.75
C ARG A 28 2.88 -7.82 6.35
N MET A 29 2.44 -9.08 6.27
CA MET A 29 2.12 -9.71 4.99
C MET A 29 1.01 -8.96 4.24
N ASN A 30 -0.03 -8.51 4.94
CA ASN A 30 -1.10 -7.69 4.36
C ASN A 30 -0.55 -6.39 3.77
N ARG A 31 0.41 -5.75 4.43
CA ARG A 31 1.08 -4.54 3.90
C ARG A 31 1.81 -4.84 2.60
N ASP A 32 2.55 -5.95 2.55
CA ASP A 32 3.31 -6.37 1.37
C ASP A 32 2.36 -6.71 0.20
N ILE A 33 1.25 -7.41 0.49
CA ILE A 33 0.20 -7.70 -0.50
C ILE A 33 -0.36 -6.42 -1.09
N LEU A 34 -0.75 -5.46 -0.25
CA LEU A 34 -1.31 -4.19 -0.73
C LEU A 34 -0.29 -3.40 -1.55
N GLN A 35 0.98 -3.38 -1.14
CA GLN A 35 2.03 -2.69 -1.88
C GLN A 35 2.21 -3.27 -3.28
N VAL A 36 2.33 -4.60 -3.40
CA VAL A 36 2.47 -5.27 -4.71
C VAL A 36 1.22 -5.09 -5.56
N MET A 37 0.03 -5.19 -4.96
CA MET A 37 -1.22 -4.96 -5.67
C MET A 37 -1.33 -3.55 -6.26
N ARG A 38 -0.97 -2.52 -5.49
CA ARG A 38 -0.99 -1.12 -5.97
C ARG A 38 -0.06 -0.92 -7.17
N VAL A 39 1.14 -1.50 -7.10
CA VAL A 39 2.11 -1.43 -8.22
C VAL A 39 1.56 -2.14 -9.45
N MET A 40 1.04 -3.36 -9.29
CA MET A 40 0.51 -4.14 -10.41
C MET A 40 -0.69 -3.44 -11.07
N LEU A 41 -1.65 -2.92 -10.29
CA LEU A 41 -2.79 -2.17 -10.83
C LEU A 41 -2.33 -0.98 -11.69
N ARG A 42 -1.30 -0.23 -11.24
CA ARG A 42 -0.73 0.88 -12.00
C ARG A 42 -0.03 0.44 -13.29
N VAL A 43 0.78 -0.63 -13.21
CA VAL A 43 1.52 -1.16 -14.37
C VAL A 43 0.57 -1.64 -15.46
N TYR A 44 -0.52 -2.32 -15.06
CA TYR A 44 -1.52 -2.82 -16.01
C TYR A 44 -2.61 -1.81 -16.35
N GLN A 45 -2.57 -0.60 -15.76
CA GLN A 45 -3.59 0.45 -15.93
C GLN A 45 -5.01 -0.04 -15.66
N LEU A 46 -5.16 -0.93 -14.67
CA LEU A 46 -6.44 -1.50 -14.28
C LEU A 46 -7.16 -0.61 -13.27
N ALA A 47 -8.49 -0.65 -13.28
CA ALA A 47 -9.27 0.03 -12.28
C ALA A 47 -9.14 -0.68 -10.92
N GLU A 48 -9.30 0.03 -9.81
CA GLU A 48 -9.11 -0.54 -8.46
C GLU A 48 -10.07 -1.71 -8.18
N GLN A 49 -11.22 -1.77 -8.85
CA GLN A 49 -12.23 -2.81 -8.70
C GLN A 49 -11.79 -4.15 -9.31
N GLU A 50 -10.80 -4.15 -10.20
CA GLU A 50 -10.33 -5.31 -10.97
C GLU A 50 -9.12 -6.02 -10.32
N TRP A 51 -8.89 -5.77 -9.02
CA TRP A 51 -7.77 -6.34 -8.26
C TRP A 51 -7.81 -7.87 -8.17
N ASP A 52 -9.00 -8.47 -8.31
CA ASP A 52 -9.24 -9.91 -8.23
C ASP A 52 -8.52 -10.66 -9.35
N HIS A 53 -8.43 -10.07 -10.55
CA HIS A 53 -7.67 -10.63 -11.67
C HIS A 53 -6.17 -10.75 -11.38
N LEU A 54 -5.63 -9.87 -10.53
CA LEU A 54 -4.21 -9.86 -10.17
C LEU A 54 -3.90 -10.78 -8.98
N LEU A 55 -4.91 -11.23 -8.22
CA LEU A 55 -4.71 -12.01 -6.99
C LEU A 55 -3.87 -13.28 -7.18
N PRO A 56 -4.13 -14.14 -8.19
CA PRO A 56 -3.32 -15.34 -8.40
C PRO A 56 -1.85 -14.99 -8.70
N VAL A 57 -1.63 -13.93 -9.48
CA VAL A 57 -0.29 -13.47 -9.87
C VAL A 57 0.46 -12.94 -8.65
N VAL A 58 -0.16 -12.09 -7.84
CA VAL A 58 0.46 -11.55 -6.62
C VAL A 58 0.72 -12.65 -5.61
N GLN A 59 -0.21 -13.58 -5.42
CA GLN A 59 -0.02 -14.72 -4.52
C GLN A 59 1.15 -15.61 -4.97
N ALA A 60 1.25 -15.92 -6.27
CA ALA A 60 2.35 -16.72 -6.81
C ALA A 60 3.70 -16.02 -6.60
N ASN A 61 3.78 -14.73 -6.94
CA ASN A 61 5.00 -13.94 -6.77
C ASN A 61 5.45 -13.87 -5.30
N LEU A 62 4.55 -13.54 -4.37
CA LEU A 62 4.90 -13.45 -2.95
C LEU A 62 5.35 -14.79 -2.37
N ASN A 63 4.72 -15.90 -2.76
CA ASN A 63 5.10 -17.23 -2.30
C ASN A 63 6.46 -17.69 -2.84
N GLN A 64 6.87 -17.19 -4.00
CA GLN A 64 8.15 -17.51 -4.63
C GLN A 64 9.26 -16.50 -4.28
N THR A 65 8.92 -15.33 -3.73
CA THR A 65 9.92 -14.29 -3.43
C THR A 65 10.70 -14.62 -2.15
N PRO A 66 12.04 -14.67 -2.18
CA PRO A 66 12.84 -14.83 -0.98
C PRO A 66 12.71 -13.64 -0.03
N ALA A 67 12.51 -13.90 1.26
CA ALA A 67 12.39 -12.84 2.26
C ALA A 67 13.56 -12.89 3.24
N ALA A 68 14.11 -11.72 3.58
CA ALA A 68 15.20 -11.62 4.57
C ALA A 68 14.78 -12.17 5.94
N SER A 69 13.49 -12.02 6.31
CA SER A 69 12.89 -12.62 7.52
C SER A 69 12.91 -14.14 7.51
N LEU A 70 12.80 -14.75 6.33
CA LEU A 70 12.81 -16.19 6.12
C LEU A 70 14.22 -16.69 5.80
N ALA A 71 15.25 -16.05 6.35
CA ALA A 71 16.64 -16.40 6.10
C ALA A 71 17.05 -16.35 4.62
N SER A 72 16.45 -15.43 3.85
CA SER A 72 16.62 -15.31 2.39
C SER A 72 16.12 -16.53 1.61
N LYS A 73 15.13 -17.26 2.17
CA LYS A 73 14.38 -18.33 1.49
C LYS A 73 12.97 -17.85 1.17
N SER A 74 12.31 -18.48 0.21
CA SER A 74 10.91 -18.18 -0.11
C SER A 74 9.94 -19.00 0.73
N PRO A 75 8.69 -18.52 0.94
CA PRO A 75 7.64 -19.30 1.59
C PRO A 75 7.44 -20.68 0.94
N MET A 76 7.43 -20.74 -0.39
CA MET A 76 7.24 -21.99 -1.14
C MET A 76 8.38 -22.98 -0.88
N GLN A 77 9.63 -22.50 -0.83
CA GLN A 77 10.79 -23.33 -0.52
C GLN A 77 10.71 -23.89 0.91
N LEU A 78 10.27 -23.09 1.89
CA LEU A 78 10.09 -23.56 3.27
C LEU A 78 8.92 -24.53 3.45
N PHE A 79 7.90 -24.42 2.59
CA PHE A 79 6.72 -25.29 2.63
C PHE A 79 6.96 -26.63 1.93
N THR A 80 7.63 -26.61 0.77
CA THR A 80 7.77 -27.79 -0.11
C THR A 80 9.17 -28.40 -0.12
N ALA A 81 10.18 -27.68 0.38
CA ALA A 81 11.61 -27.97 0.18
C ALA A 81 12.07 -27.99 -1.28
N LEU A 82 11.23 -27.54 -2.22
CA LEU A 82 11.59 -27.45 -3.62
C LEU A 82 12.35 -26.15 -3.89
N ASN A 83 13.21 -26.19 -4.90
CA ASN A 83 13.87 -24.99 -5.40
C ASN A 83 12.86 -24.01 -5.96
N LEU A 84 13.25 -22.74 -5.95
CA LEU A 84 12.51 -21.65 -6.57
C LEU A 84 12.19 -22.02 -8.02
N ALA A 85 10.92 -21.91 -8.38
CA ALA A 85 10.46 -22.05 -9.75
C ALA A 85 9.92 -20.69 -10.16
N THR A 86 10.64 -19.98 -11.02
CA THR A 86 10.22 -18.69 -11.55
C THR A 86 9.53 -18.89 -12.91
N PRO A 87 8.62 -18.00 -13.32
CA PRO A 87 8.08 -18.04 -14.68
C PRO A 87 9.15 -17.98 -15.77
N LEU A 88 10.29 -17.34 -15.49
CA LEU A 88 11.44 -17.28 -16.39
C LEU A 88 12.12 -18.64 -16.59
N ASP A 89 12.06 -19.54 -15.60
CA ASP A 89 12.60 -20.89 -15.76
C ASP A 89 11.86 -21.67 -16.85
N VAL A 90 10.57 -21.40 -17.07
CA VAL A 90 9.80 -22.02 -18.16
C VAL A 90 10.29 -21.54 -19.52
N ILE A 91 10.70 -20.27 -19.62
CA ILE A 91 11.19 -19.65 -20.85
C ILE A 91 12.64 -20.08 -21.13
N LEU A 92 13.51 -20.08 -20.12
CA LEU A 92 14.94 -20.38 -20.23
C LEU A 92 15.24 -21.88 -20.34
N VAL A 93 14.53 -22.72 -19.59
CA VAL A 93 14.74 -24.18 -19.59
C VAL A 93 13.89 -24.85 -20.68
N GLY A 94 12.94 -24.12 -21.26
CA GLY A 94 11.93 -24.65 -22.18
C GLY A 94 10.88 -25.50 -21.45
N MET A 95 9.70 -25.66 -22.06
CA MET A 95 8.62 -26.49 -21.51
C MET A 95 9.00 -27.98 -21.41
N ASN A 96 10.10 -28.39 -22.04
CA ASN A 96 10.59 -29.77 -22.09
C ASN A 96 11.65 -30.02 -21.01
N LYS A 97 11.23 -30.10 -19.75
CA LYS A 97 12.03 -30.87 -18.78
C LYS A 97 12.01 -32.32 -19.25
N GLU A 98 13.17 -32.90 -19.53
CA GLU A 98 13.29 -34.34 -19.77
C GLU A 98 12.69 -35.06 -18.56
N LEU A 99 11.57 -35.75 -18.79
CA LEU A 99 10.95 -36.61 -17.79
C LEU A 99 11.97 -37.71 -17.49
N ARG A 100 12.61 -37.64 -16.32
CA ARG A 100 13.42 -38.74 -15.82
C ARG A 100 12.50 -39.76 -15.17
N GLU A 101 12.59 -41.00 -15.63
CA GLU A 101 12.09 -42.12 -14.86
C GLU A 101 12.79 -42.11 -13.50
N SER A 102 12.01 -42.19 -12.43
CA SER A 102 12.57 -42.26 -11.09
C SER A 102 13.08 -43.68 -10.85
N ASP A 103 14.37 -43.84 -10.61
CA ASP A 103 14.99 -45.12 -10.19
C ASP A 103 14.58 -45.55 -8.76
N TRP A 104 13.51 -44.98 -8.21
CA TRP A 104 13.12 -45.17 -6.82
C TRP A 104 12.37 -46.48 -6.65
N THR A 105 12.93 -47.38 -5.86
CA THR A 105 12.20 -48.57 -5.42
C THR A 105 11.38 -48.22 -4.18
N VAL A 106 10.28 -48.92 -3.90
CA VAL A 106 9.43 -48.71 -2.70
C VAL A 106 10.25 -48.70 -1.38
N LYS A 107 11.38 -49.42 -1.37
CA LYS A 107 12.32 -49.50 -0.24
C LYS A 107 13.11 -48.21 0.01
N ASP A 108 13.26 -47.34 -0.99
CA ASP A 108 14.02 -46.10 -0.91
C ASP A 108 13.16 -44.91 -0.42
N ILE A 109 11.83 -45.05 -0.48
CA ILE A 109 10.88 -44.01 -0.07
C ILE A 109 11.10 -43.57 1.38
N PRO A 110 11.20 -44.47 2.38
CA PRO A 110 11.41 -44.04 3.78
C PRO A 110 12.71 -43.26 3.96
N LYS A 111 13.80 -43.73 3.35
CA LYS A 111 15.12 -43.09 3.41
C LYS A 111 15.11 -41.68 2.81
N ASN A 112 14.41 -41.50 1.68
CA ASN A 112 14.28 -40.19 1.05
C ASN A 112 13.36 -39.24 1.82
N LEU A 113 12.28 -39.76 2.43
CA LEU A 113 11.42 -38.99 3.32
C LEU A 113 12.18 -38.51 4.57
N ASP A 114 13.03 -39.35 5.15
CA ASP A 114 13.85 -38.97 6.31
C ASP A 114 14.88 -37.89 5.94
N LYS A 115 15.50 -38.00 4.76
CA LYS A 115 16.38 -36.94 4.23
C LYS A 115 15.62 -35.63 4.02
N LEU A 116 14.42 -35.68 3.44
CA LEU A 116 13.57 -34.52 3.22
C LEU A 116 13.18 -33.86 4.55
N ARG A 117 12.78 -34.68 5.55
CA ARG A 117 12.45 -34.21 6.90
C ARG A 117 13.64 -33.53 7.57
N ALA A 118 14.83 -34.13 7.49
CA ALA A 118 16.05 -33.53 8.03
C ALA A 118 16.40 -32.20 7.35
N SER A 119 16.24 -32.12 6.02
CA SER A 119 16.44 -30.88 5.27
C SER A 119 15.46 -29.78 5.68
N LEU A 120 14.17 -30.10 5.81
CA LEU A 120 13.14 -29.15 6.26
C LEU A 120 13.40 -28.68 7.69
N GLN A 121 13.74 -29.59 8.60
CA GLN A 121 14.10 -29.25 9.98
C GLN A 121 15.30 -28.31 10.04
N GLY A 122 16.33 -28.54 9.22
CA GLY A 122 17.48 -27.65 9.10
C GLY A 122 17.09 -26.25 8.62
N MET A 123 16.26 -26.16 7.58
CA MET A 123 15.78 -24.87 7.06
C MET A 123 14.92 -24.12 8.08
N HIS A 124 14.00 -24.81 8.76
CA HIS A 124 13.15 -24.21 9.78
C HIS A 124 13.96 -23.75 10.99
N LYS A 125 14.98 -24.51 11.40
CA LYS A 125 15.88 -24.11 12.48
C LYS A 125 16.61 -22.80 12.17
N GLU A 126 17.15 -22.66 10.96
CA GLU A 126 17.83 -21.42 10.55
C GLU A 126 16.89 -20.19 10.57
N VAL A 127 15.63 -20.39 10.15
CA VAL A 127 14.61 -19.34 10.19
C VAL A 127 14.27 -18.96 11.64
N LEU A 128 14.11 -19.95 12.52
CA LEU A 128 13.85 -19.72 13.94
C LEU A 128 15.01 -18.97 14.60
N ASP A 129 16.26 -19.35 14.31
CA ASP A 129 17.45 -18.69 14.86
C ASP A 129 17.53 -17.22 14.42
N LYS A 130 17.28 -16.92 13.14
CA LYS A 130 17.22 -15.53 12.65
C LYS A 130 16.06 -14.74 13.25
N ASN A 131 14.90 -15.35 13.42
CA ASN A 131 13.75 -14.72 14.05
C ASN A 131 14.03 -14.41 15.53
N ALA A 132 14.69 -15.32 16.26
CA ALA A 132 15.11 -15.10 17.63
C ALA A 132 16.11 -13.95 17.75
N MET A 133 17.11 -13.89 16.84
CA MET A 133 18.06 -12.76 16.78
C MET A 133 17.36 -11.43 16.50
N ARG A 134 16.39 -11.40 15.58
CA ARG A 134 15.59 -10.20 15.28
C ARG A 134 14.73 -9.79 16.46
N ALA A 135 14.08 -10.73 17.12
CA ALA A 135 13.29 -10.48 18.32
C ALA A 135 14.17 -9.89 19.43
N ALA A 136 15.34 -10.47 19.70
CA ALA A 136 16.27 -9.95 20.70
C ALA A 136 16.77 -8.53 20.37
N LYS A 137 17.03 -8.22 19.09
CA LYS A 137 17.36 -6.86 18.64
C LYS A 137 16.19 -5.89 18.81
N ALA A 138 14.97 -6.32 18.49
CA ALA A 138 13.77 -5.52 18.68
C ALA A 138 13.51 -5.23 20.16
N THR A 139 13.66 -6.23 21.05
CA THR A 139 13.53 -6.04 22.50
C THR A 139 14.52 -5.01 23.04
N LYS A 140 15.80 -5.09 22.62
CA LYS A 140 16.82 -4.09 22.98
C LYS A 140 16.54 -2.70 22.41
N ALA A 141 15.88 -2.60 21.27
CA ALA A 141 15.45 -1.32 20.70
C ALA A 141 14.25 -0.74 21.46
N THR A 142 13.32 -1.59 21.93
CA THR A 142 12.18 -1.17 22.76
C THR A 142 12.56 -0.86 24.21
N GLU A 143 13.71 -1.31 24.71
CA GLU A 143 14.26 -0.80 25.98
C GLU A 143 14.63 0.69 25.89
N LYS A 144 14.88 1.19 24.66
CA LYS A 144 14.98 2.61 24.33
C LYS A 144 13.67 3.19 23.79
N TYR A 145 12.52 2.63 24.17
CA TYR A 145 11.24 3.24 23.83
C TYR A 145 11.14 4.54 24.63
N GLU A 146 11.54 5.64 23.98
CA GLU A 146 11.27 6.97 24.47
C GLU A 146 9.77 7.09 24.70
N GLN A 147 9.41 7.37 25.95
CA GLN A 147 8.07 7.81 26.31
C GLN A 147 7.65 8.88 25.30
N CYS A 148 6.40 8.87 24.87
CA CYS A 148 5.90 9.83 23.88
C CYS A 148 6.33 11.24 24.31
N ASN A 149 7.25 11.88 23.57
CA ASN A 149 7.84 13.19 23.90
C ASN A 149 6.82 14.30 23.63
N VAL A 150 5.64 14.18 24.20
CA VAL A 150 4.51 15.08 24.00
C VAL A 150 4.25 15.77 25.33
N SER A 151 4.28 17.09 25.28
CA SER A 151 4.03 17.97 26.41
C SER A 151 2.68 18.69 26.22
N GLU A 152 2.15 19.21 27.33
CA GLU A 152 0.93 20.02 27.28
C GLU A 152 1.13 21.24 26.39
N GLY A 153 0.25 21.41 25.39
CA GLY A 153 0.33 22.50 24.42
C GLY A 153 0.89 22.11 23.06
N ASP A 154 1.50 20.93 22.90
CA ASP A 154 2.01 20.46 21.62
C ASP A 154 0.90 20.15 20.62
N TYR A 155 1.23 20.30 19.34
CA TYR A 155 0.35 19.92 18.24
C TYR A 155 0.69 18.52 17.75
N VAL A 156 -0.33 17.69 17.60
CA VAL A 156 -0.17 16.27 17.29
C VAL A 156 -1.20 15.79 16.28
N LEU A 157 -0.82 14.84 15.44
CA LEU A 157 -1.72 14.08 14.58
C LEU A 157 -2.32 12.90 15.34
N TRP A 158 -3.62 12.66 15.15
CA TRP A 158 -4.33 11.54 15.78
C TRP A 158 -4.70 10.45 14.77
N PHE A 159 -4.51 9.18 15.13
CA PHE A 159 -4.91 8.04 14.31
C PHE A 159 -6.39 7.71 14.50
N ARG A 160 -7.22 7.95 13.47
CA ARG A 160 -8.67 7.71 13.48
C ARG A 160 -8.98 6.22 13.26
N VAL A 161 -9.67 5.59 14.20
CA VAL A 161 -10.27 4.26 14.03
C VAL A 161 -11.79 4.45 13.98
N ASP A 162 -12.38 4.39 12.78
CA ASP A 162 -13.82 4.54 12.58
C ASP A 162 -14.46 3.20 12.20
N GLU A 163 -15.56 2.82 12.83
CA GLU A 163 -16.14 1.48 12.67
C GLU A 163 -16.88 1.29 11.34
N ARG A 164 -17.19 2.39 10.62
CA ARG A 164 -18.26 2.37 9.60
C ARG A 164 -17.84 2.48 8.14
N TYR A 165 -16.67 3.00 7.79
CA TYR A 165 -16.23 3.03 6.39
C TYR A 165 -14.75 3.40 6.28
N HIS A 166 -13.91 2.45 5.85
CA HIS A 166 -12.51 2.70 5.54
C HIS A 166 -12.17 2.07 4.19
N PRO A 167 -11.99 2.85 3.11
CA PRO A 167 -11.28 2.34 1.95
C PRO A 167 -9.86 2.03 2.41
N LYS A 168 -9.44 0.78 2.28
CA LYS A 168 -8.14 0.22 2.70
C LYS A 168 -6.91 0.90 2.07
N LEU A 169 -7.16 1.94 1.27
CA LEU A 169 -6.23 2.73 0.47
C LEU A 169 -6.11 4.19 0.95
N LEU A 170 -6.99 4.71 1.82
CA LEU A 170 -6.85 6.07 2.38
C LEU A 170 -6.12 6.09 3.73
N VAL A 171 -5.35 7.15 3.95
CA VAL A 171 -4.51 7.37 5.14
C VAL A 171 -5.36 7.68 6.38
N THR A 172 -4.84 7.25 7.53
CA THR A 172 -5.56 7.04 8.80
C THR A 172 -5.24 8.09 9.89
N TRP A 173 -4.41 9.08 9.59
CA TRP A 173 -4.02 10.16 10.50
C TRP A 173 -4.81 11.44 10.20
N THR A 174 -5.44 12.02 11.21
CA THR A 174 -6.31 13.18 11.09
C THR A 174 -5.80 14.34 11.91
N GLY A 175 -5.68 15.50 11.26
CA GLY A 175 -5.63 16.86 11.82
C GLY A 175 -4.50 17.17 12.81
N PRO A 176 -4.07 18.43 12.94
CA PRO A 176 -3.38 18.85 14.15
C PRO A 176 -4.41 19.03 15.28
N TYR A 177 -4.27 18.24 16.33
CA TYR A 177 -4.94 18.41 17.62
C TYR A 177 -3.97 19.05 18.61
N ARG A 178 -4.49 19.83 19.57
CA ARG A 178 -3.67 20.35 20.67
C ARG A 178 -3.72 19.40 21.85
N VAL A 179 -2.58 19.10 22.46
CA VAL A 179 -2.51 18.28 23.66
C VAL A 179 -2.90 19.12 24.86
N LYS A 180 -3.92 18.68 25.59
CA LYS A 180 -4.41 19.36 26.79
C LYS A 180 -3.83 18.77 28.08
N GLU A 181 -3.82 17.44 28.17
CA GLU A 181 -3.35 16.70 29.34
C GLU A 181 -2.62 15.43 28.88
N VAL A 182 -1.54 15.09 29.56
CA VAL A 182 -0.72 13.89 29.28
C VAL A 182 -0.80 12.94 30.48
N GLY A 183 -1.41 11.77 30.28
CA GLY A 183 -1.44 10.67 31.24
C GLY A 183 -0.32 9.65 30.99
N GLU A 184 -0.26 8.60 31.82
CA GLU A 184 0.81 7.58 31.76
C GLU A 184 0.80 6.79 30.43
N PHE A 185 -0.39 6.53 29.87
CA PHE A 185 -0.58 5.82 28.60
C PHE A 185 -1.62 6.47 27.67
N SER A 186 -2.33 7.50 28.12
CA SER A 186 -3.34 8.22 27.34
C SER A 186 -3.04 9.72 27.28
N VAL A 187 -3.51 10.37 26.23
CA VAL A 187 -3.35 11.79 25.97
C VAL A 187 -4.73 12.36 25.64
N VAL A 188 -5.08 13.47 26.29
CA VAL A 188 -6.31 14.20 26.00
C VAL A 188 -6.02 15.25 24.93
N LEU A 189 -6.69 15.11 23.79
CA LEU A 189 -6.56 15.91 22.60
C LEU A 189 -7.73 16.89 22.49
N GLU A 190 -7.44 18.14 22.16
CA GLU A 190 -8.41 19.19 21.89
C GLU A 190 -8.43 19.50 20.39
N HIS A 191 -9.61 19.45 19.78
CA HIS A 191 -9.77 19.86 18.38
C HIS A 191 -9.76 21.39 18.25
N LEU A 192 -8.92 21.93 17.36
CA LEU A 192 -8.64 23.38 17.29
C LEU A 192 -9.85 24.25 16.95
N VAL A 193 -10.81 23.71 16.19
CA VAL A 193 -11.99 24.45 15.73
C VAL A 193 -13.20 24.21 16.64
N THR A 194 -13.48 22.95 16.97
CA THR A 194 -14.69 22.57 17.72
C THR A 194 -14.49 22.57 19.23
N ARG A 195 -13.23 22.67 19.70
CA ARG A 195 -12.85 22.61 21.12
C ARG A 195 -13.28 21.30 21.80
N GLU A 196 -13.60 20.28 21.01
CA GLU A 196 -14.00 18.96 21.51
C GLU A 196 -12.77 18.23 22.07
N LEU A 197 -12.94 17.63 23.25
CA LEU A 197 -11.91 16.84 23.93
C LEU A 197 -12.05 15.37 23.57
N ARG A 198 -10.92 14.71 23.30
CA ARG A 198 -10.85 13.29 22.93
C ARG A 198 -9.69 12.63 23.65
N GLU A 199 -9.93 11.49 24.26
CA GLU A 199 -8.87 10.67 24.87
C GLU A 199 -8.34 9.66 23.85
N ALA A 200 -7.02 9.63 23.66
CA ALA A 200 -6.34 8.70 22.77
C ALA A 200 -5.15 8.04 23.48
N HIS A 201 -4.85 6.79 23.15
CA HIS A 201 -3.63 6.14 23.63
C HIS A 201 -2.40 6.84 23.04
N ALA A 202 -1.32 6.99 23.82
CA ALA A 202 -0.10 7.70 23.40
C ALA A 202 0.51 7.14 22.10
N SER A 203 0.37 5.83 21.84
CA SER A 203 0.82 5.20 20.59
C SER A 203 0.00 5.57 19.33
N ARG A 204 -1.14 6.25 19.50
CA ARG A 204 -2.05 6.68 18.41
C ARG A 204 -1.94 8.18 18.14
N VAL A 205 -0.87 8.79 18.65
CA VAL A 205 -0.59 10.22 18.57
C VAL A 205 0.81 10.37 17.99
N LYS A 206 0.98 11.29 17.04
CA LYS A 206 2.28 11.60 16.43
C LYS A 206 2.51 13.10 16.48
N LEU A 207 3.68 13.56 16.93
CA LEU A 207 4.00 14.99 16.98
C LEU A 207 3.90 15.62 15.58
N TYR A 208 3.26 16.77 15.45
CA TYR A 208 3.04 17.46 14.17
C TYR A 208 4.21 18.39 13.80
N ALA A 209 4.97 18.93 14.75
CA ALA A 209 6.11 19.82 14.47
C ALA A 209 7.27 19.68 15.49
N GLU A 210 8.48 19.47 14.97
CA GLU A 210 9.78 19.81 15.58
C GLU A 210 10.44 20.89 14.69
N ASP A 211 11.27 21.76 15.28
CA ASP A 211 12.11 22.77 14.56
C ASP A 211 13.13 22.15 13.58
N SER A 212 13.25 20.82 13.53
CA SER A 212 14.17 20.07 12.66
C SER A 212 13.45 19.00 11.85
N PHE A 213 12.32 19.36 11.23
CA PHE A 213 11.59 18.49 10.32
C PHE A 213 12.45 18.12 9.10
N GLY A 214 13.16 16.99 9.19
CA GLY A 214 13.84 16.38 8.06
C GLY A 214 12.82 15.84 7.09
N VAL A 215 12.57 16.57 5.99
CA VAL A 215 11.74 16.10 4.88
C VAL A 215 12.42 14.88 4.27
N THR A 216 11.95 13.68 4.63
CA THR A 216 12.41 12.43 4.02
C THR A 216 11.63 12.16 2.73
N GLU A 217 12.21 11.36 1.82
CA GLU A 217 11.59 10.96 0.56
C GLU A 217 10.23 10.26 0.78
N GLU A 218 10.10 9.50 1.89
CA GLU A 218 8.82 8.91 2.34
C GLU A 218 7.75 9.97 2.69
N ILE A 219 8.13 11.15 3.19
CA ILE A 219 7.19 12.24 3.53
C ILE A 219 6.77 13.00 2.26
N LEU A 220 7.66 13.17 1.29
CA LEU A 220 7.34 13.77 -0.02
C LEU A 220 6.42 12.86 -0.83
N GLU A 221 6.70 11.56 -0.88
CA GLU A 221 5.79 10.57 -1.45
C GLU A 221 4.45 10.56 -0.70
N HIS A 222 4.46 10.63 0.64
CA HIS A 222 3.26 10.70 1.47
C HIS A 222 2.39 11.94 1.22
N VAL A 223 2.98 13.13 1.03
CA VAL A 223 2.25 14.36 0.70
C VAL A 223 1.72 14.29 -0.74
N SER A 224 2.46 13.68 -1.66
CA SER A 224 1.97 13.46 -3.03
C SER A 224 0.80 12.46 -3.11
N GLU A 225 0.74 11.50 -2.19
CA GLU A 225 -0.33 10.50 -2.05
C GLU A 225 -1.60 11.05 -1.37
N GLN A 226 -1.55 12.22 -0.73
CA GLN A 226 -2.68 12.81 -0.01
C GLN A 226 -3.82 13.29 -0.93
N GLY A 227 -3.65 13.21 -2.25
CA GLY A 227 -4.70 13.59 -3.19
C GLY A 227 -5.22 14.99 -2.87
N THR A 228 -4.31 15.92 -2.55
CA THR A 228 -4.65 17.32 -2.44
C THR A 228 -5.31 17.69 -3.76
N MET A 229 -6.63 17.90 -3.75
CA MET A 229 -7.34 18.36 -4.94
C MET A 229 -6.75 19.72 -5.27
N LEU A 230 -5.78 19.73 -6.18
CA LEU A 230 -5.19 20.94 -6.70
C LEU A 230 -6.31 21.66 -7.43
N LYS A 231 -6.73 22.80 -6.90
CA LYS A 231 -7.73 23.61 -7.58
C LYS A 231 -7.11 24.18 -8.84
N VAL A 232 -7.80 24.05 -9.96
CA VAL A 232 -7.36 24.64 -11.22
C VAL A 232 -7.62 26.15 -11.16
N LYS A 233 -6.55 26.95 -11.25
CA LYS A 233 -6.62 28.41 -11.36
C LYS A 233 -7.18 28.80 -12.72
N SER A 234 -6.59 28.27 -13.79
CA SER A 234 -7.06 28.48 -15.18
C SER A 234 -6.38 27.51 -16.15
N ILE A 235 -6.90 27.41 -17.37
CA ILE A 235 -6.28 26.63 -18.46
C ILE A 235 -5.62 27.63 -19.42
N ALA A 236 -4.32 27.47 -19.66
CA ALA A 236 -3.54 28.37 -20.51
C ALA A 236 -3.58 27.96 -21.99
N GLY A 237 -3.60 26.65 -22.25
CA GLY A 237 -3.40 26.10 -23.58
C GLY A 237 -4.02 24.73 -23.78
N HIS A 238 -4.15 24.33 -25.05
CA HIS A 238 -4.55 22.98 -25.42
C HIS A 238 -3.70 22.50 -26.60
N LYS A 239 -3.37 21.21 -26.61
CA LYS A 239 -2.71 20.55 -27.74
C LYS A 239 -3.30 19.17 -27.97
N PHE A 240 -3.44 18.79 -29.24
CA PHE A 240 -3.82 17.43 -29.60
C PHE A 240 -2.56 16.56 -29.68
N VAL A 241 -2.51 15.45 -28.96
CA VAL A 241 -1.40 14.50 -29.02
C VAL A 241 -1.82 13.29 -29.84
N PRO A 242 -1.25 13.07 -31.05
CA PRO A 242 -1.65 11.98 -31.94
C PRO A 242 -1.50 10.58 -31.33
N ASP A 243 -0.46 10.38 -30.51
CA ASP A 243 -0.13 9.09 -29.90
C ASP A 243 -1.17 8.62 -28.88
N VAL A 244 -1.73 9.56 -28.12
CA VAL A 244 -2.74 9.30 -27.08
C VAL A 244 -4.16 9.44 -27.64
N LYS A 245 -4.30 9.95 -28.87
CA LYS A 245 -5.59 10.31 -29.53
C LYS A 245 -6.50 11.16 -28.64
N ASP A 246 -5.91 11.97 -27.77
CA ASP A 246 -6.62 12.82 -26.84
C ASP A 246 -6.02 14.23 -26.78
N PHE A 247 -6.82 15.17 -26.27
CA PHE A 247 -6.36 16.52 -26.00
C PHE A 247 -5.70 16.59 -24.63
N MET A 248 -4.54 17.22 -24.59
CA MET A 248 -3.88 17.62 -23.36
C MET A 248 -4.15 19.11 -23.13
N LEU A 249 -4.53 19.47 -21.91
CA LEU A 249 -4.75 20.84 -21.48
C LEU A 249 -3.61 21.28 -20.56
N GLU A 250 -3.10 22.48 -20.76
CA GLU A 250 -2.11 23.09 -19.88
C GLU A 250 -2.82 23.74 -18.70
N VAL A 251 -2.63 23.15 -17.53
CA VAL A 251 -3.33 23.51 -16.30
C VAL A 251 -2.42 24.38 -15.44
N LEU A 252 -2.91 25.57 -15.11
CA LEU A 252 -2.33 26.42 -14.07
C LEU A 252 -3.01 26.10 -12.75
N TRP A 253 -2.23 25.79 -11.72
CA TRP A 253 -2.71 25.37 -10.42
C TRP A 253 -2.86 26.55 -9.45
N GLU A 254 -3.88 26.55 -8.61
CA GLU A 254 -4.12 27.58 -7.61
C GLU A 254 -3.11 27.41 -6.46
N GLY A 255 -2.31 28.45 -6.20
CA GLY A 255 -1.25 28.43 -5.19
C GLY A 255 0.15 28.06 -5.69
N PHE A 256 0.33 27.83 -7.00
CA PHE A 256 1.62 27.52 -7.64
C PHE A 256 2.04 28.61 -8.64
N GLU A 257 3.33 28.69 -8.96
CA GLU A 257 3.85 29.62 -9.96
C GLU A 257 3.57 29.10 -11.38
N ASP A 258 3.45 30.00 -12.37
CA ASP A 258 3.03 29.61 -13.72
C ASP A 258 4.03 28.68 -14.44
N ILE A 259 5.30 28.65 -13.98
CA ILE A 259 6.34 27.71 -14.46
C ILE A 259 6.09 26.26 -14.02
N GLU A 260 5.28 26.05 -12.99
CA GLU A 260 4.91 24.73 -12.45
C GLU A 260 3.61 24.20 -13.10
N SER A 261 3.23 24.73 -14.26
CA SER A 261 2.09 24.23 -15.03
C SER A 261 2.34 22.80 -15.54
N SER A 262 1.27 21.98 -15.54
CA SER A 262 1.32 20.61 -16.05
C SER A 262 0.34 20.41 -17.20
N TRP A 263 0.68 19.48 -18.10
CA TRP A 263 -0.20 19.05 -19.18
C TRP A 263 -1.01 17.85 -18.72
N GLU A 264 -2.32 18.02 -18.56
CA GLU A 264 -3.24 16.98 -18.07
C GLU A 264 -4.21 16.52 -19.18
N PRO A 265 -4.60 15.24 -19.21
CA PRO A 265 -5.57 14.73 -20.17
C PRO A 265 -6.96 15.35 -19.99
N LEU A 266 -7.61 15.72 -21.11
CA LEU A 266 -8.96 16.26 -21.13
C LEU A 266 -9.97 15.34 -20.42
N GLN A 267 -9.85 14.02 -20.59
CA GLN A 267 -10.75 13.05 -19.95
C GLN A 267 -10.66 13.09 -18.42
N LYS A 268 -9.45 13.20 -17.87
CA LYS A 268 -9.19 13.28 -16.43
C LYS A 268 -9.78 14.58 -15.85
N LEU A 269 -9.53 15.71 -16.51
CA LEU A 269 -10.05 17.02 -16.09
C LEU A 269 -11.58 17.13 -16.20
N MET A 270 -12.19 16.42 -17.15
CA MET A 270 -13.66 16.36 -17.26
C MET A 270 -14.31 15.59 -16.10
N HIS A 271 -13.61 14.59 -15.55
CA HIS A 271 -14.05 13.85 -14.37
C HIS A 271 -13.88 14.68 -13.09
N GLU A 272 -12.75 15.36 -12.95
CA GLU A 272 -12.38 16.06 -11.71
C GLU A 272 -12.91 17.51 -11.64
N CYS A 273 -12.95 18.25 -12.75
CA CYS A 273 -13.19 19.70 -12.80
C CYS A 273 -13.96 20.16 -14.07
N SER A 274 -15.14 19.58 -14.32
CA SER A 274 -15.89 19.81 -15.57
C SER A 274 -16.30 21.27 -15.87
N THR A 275 -16.42 22.13 -14.85
CA THR A 275 -16.83 23.53 -15.00
C THR A 275 -15.74 24.40 -15.59
N VAL A 276 -14.49 24.23 -15.14
CA VAL A 276 -13.34 25.00 -15.63
C VAL A 276 -13.05 24.67 -17.09
N VAL A 277 -13.16 23.39 -17.46
CA VAL A 277 -13.00 22.92 -18.84
C VAL A 277 -14.08 23.51 -19.76
N LYS A 278 -15.36 23.57 -19.32
CA LYS A 278 -16.45 24.21 -20.08
C LYS A 278 -16.15 25.66 -20.40
N ASN A 279 -15.79 26.44 -19.38
CA ASN A 279 -15.51 27.87 -19.52
C ASN A 279 -14.34 28.12 -20.48
N TYR A 280 -13.30 27.27 -20.44
CA TYR A 280 -12.18 27.36 -21.38
C TYR A 280 -12.61 27.05 -22.82
N VAL A 281 -13.33 25.93 -23.04
CA VAL A 281 -13.82 25.51 -24.38
C VAL A 281 -14.75 26.55 -25.00
N GLU A 282 -15.56 27.24 -24.19
CA GLU A 282 -16.44 28.32 -24.64
C GLU A 282 -15.65 29.60 -25.02
N GLY A 283 -14.48 29.81 -24.43
CA GLY A 283 -13.59 30.95 -24.70
C GLY A 283 -12.61 30.78 -25.88
N VAL A 284 -12.48 29.58 -26.45
CA VAL A 284 -11.57 29.31 -27.59
C VAL A 284 -12.09 30.01 -28.85
N LYS A 285 -11.31 30.96 -29.38
CA LYS A 285 -11.66 31.81 -30.54
C LYS A 285 -11.46 31.13 -31.89
N THR A 286 -10.65 30.07 -31.98
CA THR A 286 -10.39 29.34 -33.23
C THR A 286 -11.49 28.31 -33.52
N ALA A 287 -12.32 28.57 -34.53
CA ALA A 287 -13.51 27.76 -34.84
C ALA A 287 -13.18 26.27 -35.14
N SER A 288 -12.10 25.99 -35.88
CA SER A 288 -11.71 24.62 -36.25
C SER A 288 -11.20 23.79 -35.07
N GLU A 289 -10.42 24.40 -34.18
CA GLU A 289 -9.84 23.72 -33.01
C GLU A 289 -10.88 23.61 -31.89
N GLY A 290 -11.69 24.66 -31.69
CA GLY A 290 -12.80 24.67 -30.74
C GLY A 290 -13.84 23.59 -31.03
N ASP A 291 -14.18 23.32 -32.28
CA ASP A 291 -15.14 22.26 -32.63
C ASP A 291 -14.58 20.84 -32.40
N ALA A 292 -13.28 20.64 -32.65
CA ALA A 292 -12.60 19.39 -32.32
C ALA A 292 -12.54 19.16 -30.80
N LEU A 293 -12.23 20.20 -30.03
CA LEU A 293 -12.21 20.18 -28.56
C LEU A 293 -13.60 19.92 -27.97
N ARG A 294 -14.66 20.56 -28.49
CA ARG A 294 -16.06 20.31 -28.11
C ARG A 294 -16.50 18.88 -28.41
N LYS A 295 -16.05 18.31 -29.53
CA LYS A 295 -16.35 16.91 -29.90
C LYS A 295 -15.64 15.93 -28.97
N ALA A 296 -14.39 16.19 -28.60
CA ALA A 296 -13.64 15.39 -27.62
C ALA A 296 -14.27 15.49 -26.23
N MET A 297 -14.68 16.68 -25.81
CA MET A 297 -15.40 16.92 -24.55
C MET A 297 -16.72 16.15 -24.48
N LYS A 298 -17.52 16.14 -25.55
CA LYS A 298 -18.77 15.34 -25.61
C LYS A 298 -18.50 13.84 -25.52
N ARG A 299 -17.40 13.36 -26.13
CA ARG A 299 -16.96 11.94 -26.03
C ARG A 299 -16.52 11.58 -24.61
N ALA A 300 -15.77 12.46 -23.94
CA ALA A 300 -15.36 12.27 -22.56
C ALA A 300 -16.57 12.20 -21.61
N ARG A 301 -17.60 13.03 -21.85
CA ARG A 301 -18.85 13.01 -21.06
C ARG A 301 -19.70 11.76 -21.29
N ALA A 302 -19.64 11.14 -22.47
CA ALA A 302 -20.43 9.96 -22.82
C ALA A 302 -19.81 8.62 -22.33
N LYS A 303 -18.56 8.65 -21.83
CA LYS A 303 -17.86 7.49 -21.25
C LYS A 303 -18.01 7.39 -19.72
N ASN A 304 -18.61 8.39 -19.09
CA ASN A 304 -19.12 8.35 -17.72
C ASN A 304 -20.57 7.86 -17.71
#